data_AF-A0A6J8BLW8-F1
#
_entry.id   AF-A0A6J8BLW8-F1
#
_cell.length_a   1.000
_cell.length_b   1.000
_cell.length_c   1.000
_cell.angle_alpha   90.00
_cell.angle_beta   90.00
_cell.angle_gamma   90.00
#
_symmetry.space_group_name_H-M   'P 1'
#
loop_
_entity.id
_entity.type
_entity.pdbx_description
1 polymer ?
#
loop_
_entity_poly.entity_id
_entity_poly.type
_entity_poly.pdbx_seq_one_letter_code
_entity_poly.pdbx_strand_id
1 'polypeptide(L)'
;MRFIDHWNLESLIDFDYHVENLHNQSIVSRKWLCGKIYEELATSEKGIILTADMGNGKSSIVSNIVCAEQSSDWYAIRQNVLAYHFCRYDSISSTKAACFIRNIVSAIVNRYLELGNSILSDDIANEILYRRRCSEDPISCLEIVIINPLRITSS
;
A
#
# COMPACT_ATOMS: atom_id res chain seq x y z
N MET A 1 -7.52 -19.91 -10.21
CA MET A 1 -6.06 -20.00 -9.99
C MET A 1 -5.66 -18.67 -9.36
N ARG A 2 -5.22 -18.65 -8.08
CA ARG A 2 -4.85 -17.40 -7.41
C ARG A 2 -3.47 -17.00 -7.93
N PHE A 3 -3.29 -15.73 -8.26
CA PHE A 3 -2.08 -15.14 -8.87
C PHE A 3 -0.77 -15.40 -8.10
N ILE A 4 -0.84 -15.91 -6.88
CA ILE A 4 0.29 -16.18 -5.96
C ILE A 4 1.24 -17.25 -6.53
N ASP A 5 0.78 -18.18 -7.37
CA ASP A 5 1.56 -19.38 -7.73
C ASP A 5 2.74 -19.11 -8.69
N HIS A 6 2.73 -18.02 -9.47
CA HIS A 6 3.86 -17.64 -10.35
C HIS A 6 4.90 -16.76 -9.67
N TRP A 7 4.54 -16.15 -8.55
CA TRP A 7 5.44 -15.31 -7.80
C TRP A 7 5.96 -16.12 -6.62
N ASN A 8 7.24 -16.49 -6.64
CA ASN A 8 7.94 -16.93 -5.43
C ASN A 8 8.13 -15.69 -4.51
N LEU A 9 7.02 -15.13 -4.04
CA LEU A 9 6.92 -14.01 -3.11
C LEU A 9 7.15 -14.55 -1.70
N GLU A 10 8.33 -15.12 -1.44
CA GLU A 10 8.81 -15.27 -0.06
C GLU A 10 8.88 -13.91 0.66
N SER A 11 8.73 -12.80 -0.07
CA SER A 11 8.61 -11.44 0.46
C SER A 11 7.20 -10.85 0.48
N LEU A 12 6.13 -11.61 0.13
CA LEU A 12 4.79 -11.25 0.58
C LEU A 12 4.81 -11.45 2.09
N ILE A 13 5.32 -10.44 2.79
CA ILE A 13 5.11 -10.35 4.23
C ILE A 13 3.60 -10.17 4.33
N ASP A 14 2.92 -11.26 4.68
CA ASP A 14 1.50 -11.26 4.94
C ASP A 14 1.28 -10.41 6.21
N PHE A 15 0.84 -9.17 5.97
CA PHE A 15 0.62 -8.15 6.99
C PHE A 15 -0.78 -8.22 7.58
N ASP A 16 -1.65 -9.12 7.08
CA ASP A 16 -3.04 -9.23 7.53
C ASP A 16 -3.08 -9.55 9.03
N TYR A 17 -2.19 -10.41 9.53
CA TYR A 17 -2.11 -10.71 10.98
C TYR A 17 -1.83 -9.49 11.87
N HIS A 18 -0.98 -8.55 11.44
CA HIS A 18 -0.69 -7.36 12.24
C HIS A 18 -1.78 -6.30 12.13
N VAL A 19 -2.35 -6.18 10.94
CA VAL A 19 -3.41 -5.24 10.61
C VAL A 19 -4.71 -5.63 11.35
N GLU A 20 -5.05 -6.92 11.40
CA GLU A 20 -6.15 -7.49 12.18
C GLU A 20 -5.97 -7.27 13.70
N ASN A 21 -4.77 -7.48 14.24
CA ASN A 21 -4.52 -7.34 15.67
C ASN A 21 -4.51 -5.88 16.15
N LEU A 22 -4.14 -4.93 15.29
CA LEU A 22 -4.15 -3.50 15.62
C LEU A 22 -5.54 -2.86 15.46
N HIS A 23 -6.39 -3.41 14.58
CA HIS A 23 -7.76 -2.93 14.35
C HIS A 23 -8.66 -3.06 15.58
N ASN A 24 -8.47 -4.10 16.40
CA ASN A 24 -9.30 -4.36 17.58
C ASN A 24 -9.09 -3.36 18.74
N GLN A 25 -8.17 -2.40 18.62
CA GLN A 25 -8.00 -1.33 19.59
C GLN A 25 -8.87 -0.13 19.22
N SER A 26 -10.04 -0.02 19.84
CA SER A 26 -10.98 1.07 19.59
C SER A 26 -10.34 2.44 19.85
N ILE A 27 -10.06 3.20 18.79
CA ILE A 27 -9.57 4.57 18.89
C ILE A 27 -10.77 5.49 19.11
N VAL A 28 -11.32 5.46 20.32
CA VAL A 28 -12.49 6.29 20.70
C VAL A 28 -12.14 7.79 20.68
N SER A 29 -10.88 8.18 20.89
CA SER A 29 -10.47 9.57 21.12
C SER A 29 -9.95 10.35 19.90
N ARG A 30 -9.83 9.74 18.71
CA ARG A 30 -9.20 10.39 17.53
C ARG A 30 -10.09 10.52 16.30
N LYS A 31 -11.41 10.45 16.49
CA LYS A 31 -12.39 10.66 15.40
C LYS A 31 -12.18 11.99 14.67
N TRP A 32 -11.80 13.05 15.40
CA TRP A 32 -11.51 14.36 14.82
C TRP A 32 -10.39 14.32 13.77
N LEU A 33 -9.42 13.40 13.90
CA LEU A 33 -8.31 13.25 12.96
C LEU A 33 -8.78 12.66 11.62
N CYS A 34 -9.84 11.84 11.64
CA CYS A 34 -10.43 11.30 10.42
C CYS A 34 -10.94 12.43 9.52
N GLY A 35 -11.69 13.39 10.08
CA GLY A 35 -12.17 14.56 9.34
C GLY A 35 -11.02 15.38 8.74
N LYS A 36 -9.97 15.65 9.54
CA LYS A 36 -8.79 16.37 9.06
C LYS A 36 -8.07 15.65 7.92
N ILE A 37 -7.80 14.34 8.06
CA ILE A 37 -7.14 13.58 7.01
C ILE A 37 -7.99 13.58 5.74
N TYR A 38 -9.31 13.42 5.87
CA TYR A 38 -10.21 13.43 4.74
C TYR A 38 -10.22 14.78 4.00
N GLU A 39 -10.30 15.90 4.72
CA GLU A 39 -10.26 17.25 4.15
C GLU A 39 -8.94 17.55 3.44
N GLU A 40 -7.81 17.17 4.05
CA GLU A 40 -6.48 17.36 3.46
C GLU A 40 -6.28 16.50 2.21
N LEU A 41 -6.73 15.24 2.22
CA LEU A 41 -6.68 14.37 1.04
C LEU A 41 -7.60 14.85 -0.09
N ALA A 42 -8.73 15.48 0.23
CA ALA A 42 -9.68 15.96 -0.76
C ALA A 42 -9.19 17.22 -1.50
N THR A 43 -8.28 17.99 -0.90
CA THR A 43 -7.85 19.30 -1.42
C THR A 43 -6.39 19.32 -1.90
N SER A 44 -5.64 18.24 -1.67
CA SER A 44 -4.22 18.17 -1.95
C SER A 44 -3.87 17.08 -2.97
N GLU A 45 -3.08 17.44 -3.98
CA GLU A 45 -2.40 16.48 -4.86
C GLU A 45 -1.17 15.83 -4.18
N LYS A 46 -0.86 16.20 -2.93
CA LYS A 46 0.33 15.75 -2.18
C LYS A 46 -0.04 14.77 -1.07
N GLY A 47 0.95 13.99 -0.63
CA GLY A 47 0.81 13.07 0.50
C GLY A 47 0.74 13.76 1.87
N ILE A 48 0.16 13.06 2.85
CA ILE A 48 0.10 13.48 4.26
C ILE A 48 1.22 12.80 5.05
N ILE A 49 1.90 13.56 5.90
CA ILE A 49 2.89 13.04 6.85
C ILE A 49 2.32 13.10 8.26
N LEU A 50 2.15 11.94 8.90
CA LEU A 50 1.74 11.84 10.30
C LEU A 50 2.98 11.88 11.20
N THR A 51 3.18 12.98 11.94
CA THR A 51 4.29 13.16 12.88
C THR A 51 3.81 13.11 14.32
N ALA A 52 4.55 12.38 15.16
CA ALA A 52 4.36 12.28 16.61
C ALA A 52 5.53 11.48 17.20
N ASP A 53 5.71 11.50 18.52
CA ASP A 53 6.72 10.65 19.17
C ASP A 53 6.37 9.16 19.08
N MET A 54 7.35 8.29 19.34
CA MET A 54 7.15 6.85 19.45
C MET A 54 6.07 6.54 20.50
N GLY A 55 5.24 5.51 20.27
CA GLY A 55 4.16 5.13 21.19
C GLY A 55 2.85 5.93 21.05
N ASN A 56 2.82 7.02 20.27
CA ASN A 56 1.59 7.80 20.07
C ASN A 56 0.58 7.19 19.08
N GLY A 57 0.66 5.90 18.76
CA GLY A 57 -0.38 5.21 17.97
C GLY A 57 -0.50 5.61 16.49
N LYS A 58 0.59 6.11 15.86
CA LYS A 58 0.61 6.44 14.42
C LYS A 58 0.27 5.21 13.56
N SER A 59 0.92 4.08 13.81
CA SER A 59 0.65 2.83 13.10
C SER A 59 -0.76 2.31 13.36
N SER A 60 -1.30 2.51 14.57
CA SER A 60 -2.69 2.17 14.90
C SER A 60 -3.69 2.98 14.08
N ILE A 61 -3.43 4.28 13.82
CA ILE A 61 -4.29 5.09 12.93
C ILE A 61 -4.28 4.52 11.51
N VAL A 62 -3.10 4.24 10.96
CA VAL A 62 -2.98 3.66 9.61
C VAL A 62 -3.69 2.31 9.53
N SER A 63 -3.52 1.45 10.55
CA SER A 63 -4.22 0.17 10.65
C SER A 63 -5.74 0.32 10.62
N ASN A 64 -6.28 1.26 11.39
CA ASN A 64 -7.71 1.54 11.38
C ASN A 64 -8.21 2.03 10.02
N ILE A 65 -7.40 2.81 9.29
CA ILE A 65 -7.73 3.20 7.92
C ILE A 65 -7.76 1.98 7.00
N VAL A 66 -6.75 1.09 7.02
CA VAL A 66 -6.67 -0.07 6.10
C VAL A 66 -7.61 -1.22 6.46
N CYS A 67 -8.07 -1.32 7.71
CA CYS A 67 -9.06 -2.29 8.16
C CYS A 67 -10.49 -1.76 8.21
N ALA A 68 -10.73 -0.48 7.94
CA ALA A 68 -12.03 0.13 8.22
C ALA A 68 -13.18 -0.64 7.55
N GLU A 69 -14.13 -1.09 8.36
CA GLU A 69 -15.40 -1.63 7.90
C GLU A 69 -16.37 -0.51 7.48
N GLN A 70 -17.43 -0.85 6.73
CA GLN A 70 -18.41 0.12 6.22
C GLN A 70 -19.06 1.01 7.30
N SER A 71 -19.15 0.52 8.54
CA SER A 71 -19.72 1.23 9.69
C SER A 71 -18.73 2.20 10.36
N SER A 72 -17.45 2.16 9.98
CA SER A 72 -16.39 2.97 10.58
C SER A 72 -16.31 4.36 9.96
N ASP A 73 -16.03 5.38 10.79
CA ASP A 73 -15.77 6.75 10.33
C ASP A 73 -14.61 6.80 9.30
N TRP A 74 -13.68 5.83 9.37
CA TRP A 74 -12.50 5.74 8.51
C TRP A 74 -12.78 5.12 7.12
N TYR A 75 -13.98 4.59 6.90
CA TYR A 75 -14.31 3.84 5.68
C TYR A 75 -14.21 4.68 4.40
N ALA A 76 -14.60 5.95 4.46
CA ALA A 76 -14.50 6.87 3.32
C ALA A 76 -13.04 7.02 2.84
N ILE A 77 -12.07 7.02 3.77
CA ILE A 77 -10.65 7.05 3.42
C ILE A 77 -10.22 5.67 2.90
N ARG A 78 -10.63 4.57 3.56
CA ARG A 78 -10.31 3.19 3.17
C ARG A 78 -10.64 2.88 1.72
N GLN A 79 -11.78 3.37 1.23
CA GLN A 79 -12.23 3.16 -0.14
C GLN A 79 -11.26 3.73 -1.18
N ASN A 80 -10.53 4.78 -0.83
CA ASN A 80 -9.55 5.45 -1.69
C ASN A 80 -8.13 4.88 -1.53
N VAL A 81 -7.89 3.96 -0.59
CA VAL A 81 -6.58 3.31 -0.43
C VAL A 81 -6.41 2.24 -1.49
N LEU A 82 -5.49 2.42 -2.44
CA LEU A 82 -5.17 1.42 -3.47
C LEU A 82 -4.34 0.26 -2.91
N ALA A 83 -3.28 0.59 -2.18
CA ALA A 83 -2.32 -0.35 -1.60
C ALA A 83 -1.65 0.27 -0.36
N TYR A 84 -0.97 -0.56 0.43
CA TYR A 84 -0.21 -0.12 1.60
C TYR A 84 1.08 -0.96 1.76
N HIS A 85 2.07 -0.41 2.45
CA HIS A 85 3.32 -1.09 2.79
C HIS A 85 3.79 -0.66 4.18
N PHE A 86 4.11 -1.62 5.03
CA PHE A 86 4.62 -1.36 6.37
C PHE A 86 6.13 -1.56 6.44
N CYS A 87 6.86 -0.48 6.75
CA CYS A 87 8.27 -0.55 7.11
C CYS A 87 8.39 -0.89 8.60
N ARG A 88 8.93 -2.06 8.91
CA ARG A 88 9.16 -2.49 10.29
C ARG A 88 10.59 -2.20 10.70
N TYR A 89 10.75 -1.74 11.94
CA TYR A 89 12.07 -1.50 12.53
C TYR A 89 12.92 -2.78 12.64
N ASP A 90 12.28 -3.92 12.91
CA ASP A 90 12.93 -5.22 13.11
C ASP A 90 13.14 -6.02 11.82
N SER A 91 12.71 -5.50 10.66
CA SER A 91 12.81 -6.18 9.37
C SER A 91 13.45 -5.29 8.31
N ILE A 92 14.77 -5.46 8.12
CA ILE A 92 15.56 -4.72 7.12
C ILE A 92 15.04 -4.96 5.69
N SER A 93 14.46 -6.13 5.41
CA SER A 93 13.89 -6.38 4.08
C SER A 93 12.70 -5.46 3.79
N SER A 94 11.89 -5.13 4.80
CA SER A 94 10.73 -4.23 4.64
C SER A 94 11.13 -2.78 4.32
N THR A 95 12.38 -2.39 4.57
CA THR A 95 12.88 -1.04 4.24
C THR A 95 13.50 -0.95 2.85
N LYS A 96 13.61 -2.06 2.11
CA LYS A 96 14.18 -2.08 0.76
C LYS A 96 13.15 -1.57 -0.25
N ALA A 97 13.57 -0.63 -1.12
CA ALA A 97 12.70 -0.04 -2.14
C ALA A 97 12.09 -1.11 -3.08
N ALA A 98 12.87 -2.10 -3.49
CA ALA A 98 12.35 -3.21 -4.31
C ALA A 98 11.24 -4.01 -3.60
N CYS A 99 11.33 -4.19 -2.28
CA CYS A 99 10.27 -4.85 -1.51
C CYS A 99 9.02 -3.96 -1.42
N PHE A 100 9.19 -2.66 -1.17
CA PHE A 100 8.08 -1.70 -1.23
C PHE A 100 7.33 -1.78 -2.57
N ILE A 101 8.04 -1.68 -3.70
CA ILE A 101 7.42 -1.70 -5.03
C ILE A 101 6.66 -3.00 -5.27
N ARG A 102 7.29 -4.15 -5.00
CA ARG A 102 6.67 -5.46 -5.19
C ARG A 102 5.43 -5.66 -4.32
N ASN A 103 5.44 -5.17 -3.08
CA ASN A 103 4.29 -5.24 -2.18
C ASN A 103 3.13 -4.39 -2.70
N ILE A 104 3.41 -3.17 -3.15
CA ILE A 104 2.38 -2.29 -3.73
C ILE A 104 1.79 -2.91 -5.00
N VAL A 105 2.61 -3.44 -5.91
CA VAL A 105 2.14 -4.11 -7.13
C VAL A 105 1.29 -5.32 -6.78
N SER A 106 1.74 -6.17 -5.86
CA SER A 106 0.98 -7.35 -5.43
C SER A 106 -0.39 -6.95 -4.86
N ALA A 107 -0.45 -5.92 -4.01
CA ALA A 107 -1.70 -5.40 -3.47
C ALA A 107 -2.64 -4.87 -4.56
N ILE A 108 -2.10 -4.13 -5.55
CA ILE A 108 -2.88 -3.59 -6.66
C ILE A 108 -3.43 -4.72 -7.55
N VAL A 109 -2.59 -5.64 -8.01
CA VAL A 109 -2.96 -6.73 -8.93
C VAL A 109 -4.02 -7.64 -8.29
N ASN A 110 -3.91 -7.89 -6.99
CA ASN A 110 -4.88 -8.72 -6.27
C ASN A 110 -6.25 -8.04 -6.09
N ARG A 111 -6.30 -6.71 -6.12
CA ARG A 111 -7.53 -5.95 -5.86
C ARG A 111 -8.19 -5.38 -7.11
N TYR A 112 -7.40 -5.04 -8.13
CA TYR A 112 -7.84 -4.39 -9.36
C TYR A 112 -7.41 -5.22 -10.55
N LEU A 113 -8.23 -6.21 -10.94
CA LEU A 113 -7.89 -7.19 -11.97
C LEU A 113 -7.52 -6.56 -13.31
N GLU A 114 -8.20 -5.49 -13.73
CA GLU A 114 -7.92 -4.80 -15.00
C GLU A 114 -6.53 -4.17 -15.03
N LEU A 115 -6.19 -3.42 -13.98
CA LEU A 115 -4.87 -2.81 -13.82
C LEU A 115 -3.79 -3.87 -13.65
N GLY A 116 -4.10 -4.94 -12.90
CA GLY A 116 -3.23 -6.09 -12.76
C GLY A 116 -2.92 -6.75 -14.11
N ASN A 117 -3.93 -6.96 -14.95
CA ASN A 117 -3.74 -7.50 -16.29
C ASN A 117 -2.90 -6.58 -17.17
N SER A 118 -3.09 -5.25 -17.11
CA SER A 118 -2.28 -4.29 -17.86
C SER A 118 -0.80 -4.37 -17.51
N ILE A 119 -0.47 -4.47 -16.22
CA ILE A 119 0.91 -4.61 -15.74
C ILE A 119 1.49 -5.95 -16.20
N LEU A 120 0.70 -7.03 -16.14
CA LEU A 120 1.15 -8.39 -16.47
C LEU A 120 1.23 -8.65 -17.97
N SER A 121 0.52 -7.91 -18.80
CA SER A 121 0.64 -7.98 -20.26
C SER A 121 1.83 -7.18 -20.82
N ASP A 122 2.47 -6.37 -19.98
CA ASP A 122 3.63 -5.57 -20.36
C ASP A 122 4.92 -6.36 -20.09
N ASP A 123 5.59 -6.79 -21.17
CA ASP A 123 6.86 -7.52 -21.11
C ASP A 123 7.96 -6.75 -20.39
N ILE A 124 7.99 -5.42 -20.50
CA ILE A 124 8.97 -4.55 -19.85
C ILE A 124 8.69 -4.51 -18.35
N ALA A 125 7.43 -4.30 -17.97
CA ALA A 125 7.03 -4.27 -16.56
C ALA A 125 7.34 -5.60 -15.87
N ASN A 126 7.02 -6.72 -16.53
CA ASN A 126 7.38 -8.06 -16.07
C ASN A 126 8.90 -8.21 -15.92
N GLU A 127 9.69 -7.92 -16.97
CA GLU A 127 11.14 -8.10 -16.93
C GLU A 127 11.78 -7.33 -15.77
N ILE A 128 11.32 -6.10 -15.53
CA ILE A 128 11.82 -5.22 -14.47
C ILE A 128 11.47 -5.76 -13.08
N LEU A 129 10.23 -6.24 -12.89
CA LEU A 129 9.78 -6.84 -11.63
C LEU A 129 10.54 -8.13 -11.27
N TYR A 130 10.76 -9.02 -12.26
CA TYR A 130 11.33 -10.35 -12.07
C TYR A 130 12.86 -10.35 -11.97
N ARG A 131 13.57 -9.38 -12.57
CA ARG A 131 15.03 -9.29 -12.50
C ARG A 131 15.50 -8.43 -11.33
N ARG A 132 16.80 -8.46 -11.03
CA ARG A 132 17.44 -7.59 -10.00
C ARG A 132 17.30 -6.09 -10.29
N ARG A 133 16.71 -5.71 -11.44
CA ARG A 133 16.52 -4.33 -11.91
C ARG A 133 15.78 -3.43 -10.93
N CYS A 134 14.69 -3.87 -10.28
CA CYS A 134 14.05 -3.04 -9.25
C CYS A 134 14.92 -2.77 -8.02
N SER A 135 15.94 -3.60 -7.76
CA SER A 135 16.92 -3.34 -6.70
C SER A 135 18.05 -2.40 -7.15
N GLU A 136 18.38 -2.43 -8.44
CA GLU A 136 19.42 -1.60 -9.06
C GLU A 136 18.91 -0.18 -9.36
N ASP A 137 17.70 -0.06 -9.90
CA ASP A 137 17.02 1.19 -10.21
C ASP A 137 15.55 1.15 -9.74
N PRO A 138 15.30 1.41 -8.43
CA PRO A 138 13.95 1.41 -7.88
C PRO A 138 13.08 2.55 -8.40
N ILE A 139 13.67 3.66 -8.87
CA ILE A 139 12.90 4.82 -9.34
C ILE A 139 12.24 4.48 -10.68
N SER A 140 13.00 3.99 -11.65
CA SER A 140 12.46 3.58 -12.94
C SER A 140 11.48 2.42 -12.78
N CYS A 141 11.75 1.49 -11.86
CA CYS A 141 10.82 0.40 -11.55
C CYS A 141 9.48 0.92 -10.98
N LEU A 142 9.50 1.91 -10.07
CA LEU A 142 8.27 2.55 -9.56
C LEU A 142 7.47 3.23 -10.67
N GLU A 143 8.13 4.00 -11.53
CA GLU A 143 7.47 4.71 -12.64
C GLU A 143 6.82 3.75 -13.63
N ILE A 144 7.57 2.74 -14.11
CA ILE A 144 7.09 1.83 -15.15
C ILE A 144 5.98 0.92 -14.64
N VAL A 145 6.09 0.43 -13.40
CA VAL A 145 5.23 -0.64 -12.92
C VAL A 145 4.02 -0.14 -12.14
N ILE A 146 4.10 1.04 -11.51
CA ILE A 146 3.01 1.59 -10.69
C ILE A 146 2.47 2.88 -11.30
N ILE A 147 3.33 3.89 -11.51
CA ILE A 147 2.85 5.24 -11.85
C ILE A 147 2.26 5.30 -13.26
N ASN A 148 2.97 4.77 -14.27
CA ASN A 148 2.52 4.80 -15.66
C ASN A 148 1.20 4.04 -15.86
N PRO A 149 1.04 2.80 -15.35
CA PRO A 149 -0.23 2.09 -15.42
C PRO A 149 -1.38 2.87 -14.78
N LEU A 150 -1.14 3.48 -13.60
CA LEU A 150 -2.17 4.27 -12.91
C LEU A 150 -2.60 5.51 -13.71
N ARG A 151 -1.66 6.21 -14.35
CA ARG A 151 -1.96 7.39 -15.18
C ARG A 151 -2.89 7.06 -16.34
N ILE A 152 -2.66 5.93 -17.02
CA ILE A 152 -3.46 5.49 -18.18
C ILE A 152 -4.88 5.11 -17.76
N THR A 153 -5.05 4.51 -16.57
CA THR A 153 -6.38 4.15 -16.06
C THR A 153 -7.20 5.31 -15.49
N SER A 154 -6.57 6.45 -15.21
CA SER A 154 -7.23 7.65 -14.67
C SER A 154 -7.72 8.65 -15.72
N SER A 155 -7.46 8.37 -17.00
CA SER A 155 -7.87 9.16 -18.17
C SER A 155 -8.97 8.46 -18.96
#